data_AF-A0A537PEQ8-F1
#
_entry.id   AF-A0A537PEQ8-F1
#
_cell.length_a   1.000
_cell.length_b   1.000
_cell.length_c   1.000
_cell.angle_alpha   90.00
_cell.angle_beta   90.00
_cell.angle_gamma   90.00
#
_symmetry.space_group_name_H-M   'P 1'
#
loop_
_entity.id
_entity.type
_entity.pdbx_description
1 polymer ?
#
loop_
_entity_poly.entity_id
_entity_poly.type
_entity_poly.pdbx_seq_one_letter_code
_entity_poly.pdbx_strand_id
1 'polypeptide(L)'
;MKIHPGVKPAVWGALAGAAAFAVVGFSQLGWTLGSTAEKMATQRAAAAVVAALAPICVEKFQQQTDAAAKLVAFNKVSSSWDRRSLIEKGGWATMPGSSAPDSAVASACAEKLGSLT
;
A
#
# COMPACT_ATOMS: atom_id res chain seq x y z
N MET A 1 -53.00 14.53 0.51
CA MET A 1 -52.72 13.83 -0.77
C MET A 1 -53.18 12.37 -0.63
N LYS A 2 -54.06 11.90 -1.52
CA LYS A 2 -54.49 10.49 -1.55
C LYS A 2 -53.42 9.68 -2.28
N ILE A 3 -52.66 8.85 -1.55
CA ILE A 3 -51.61 7.99 -2.14
C ILE A 3 -52.32 6.82 -2.82
N HIS A 4 -52.18 6.70 -4.15
CA HIS A 4 -52.80 5.65 -4.95
C HIS A 4 -52.29 4.26 -4.51
N PRO A 5 -53.14 3.22 -4.39
CA PRO A 5 -52.74 1.91 -3.86
C PRO A 5 -51.59 1.23 -4.64
N GLY A 6 -51.37 1.64 -5.90
CA GLY A 6 -50.25 1.17 -6.74
C GLY A 6 -48.87 1.76 -6.41
N VAL A 7 -48.76 2.75 -5.51
CA VAL A 7 -47.46 3.36 -5.17
C VAL A 7 -46.58 2.40 -4.36
N LYS A 8 -47.18 1.58 -3.48
CA LYS A 8 -46.43 0.59 -2.68
C LYS A 8 -45.65 -0.42 -3.54
N PRO A 9 -46.26 -1.14 -4.51
CA PRO A 9 -45.52 -2.08 -5.34
C PRO A 9 -44.54 -1.38 -6.29
N ALA A 10 -44.85 -0.17 -6.77
CA ALA A 10 -43.93 0.60 -7.61
C ALA A 10 -42.63 0.99 -6.88
N VAL A 11 -42.72 1.41 -5.61
CA VAL A 11 -41.54 1.72 -4.79
C VAL A 11 -40.67 0.49 -4.56
N TRP A 12 -41.29 -0.66 -4.27
CA TRP A 12 -40.56 -1.92 -4.11
C TRP A 12 -39.86 -2.38 -5.39
N GLY A 13 -40.52 -2.24 -6.55
CA GLY A 13 -39.92 -2.52 -7.85
C GLY A 13 -38.74 -1.59 -8.16
N ALA A 14 -38.84 -0.30 -7.84
CA ALA A 14 -37.76 0.65 -8.02
C ALA A 14 -36.54 0.33 -7.14
N LEU A 15 -36.75 -0.06 -5.87
CA LEU A 15 -35.67 -0.48 -4.97
C LEU A 15 -34.98 -1.75 -5.47
N ALA A 16 -35.76 -2.75 -5.90
CA ALA A 16 -35.21 -3.99 -6.44
C ALA A 16 -34.41 -3.76 -7.73
N GLY A 17 -34.92 -2.92 -8.64
CA GLY A 17 -34.24 -2.54 -9.87
C GLY A 17 -32.94 -1.77 -9.61
N ALA A 18 -32.96 -0.81 -8.69
CA ALA A 18 -31.77 -0.06 -8.31
C ALA A 18 -30.70 -0.97 -7.70
N ALA A 19 -31.09 -1.92 -6.84
CA ALA A 19 -30.17 -2.89 -6.25
C ALA A 19 -29.56 -3.81 -7.33
N ALA A 20 -30.37 -4.33 -8.25
CA ALA A 20 -29.89 -5.17 -9.34
C ALA A 20 -28.91 -4.42 -10.26
N PHE A 21 -29.23 -3.17 -10.62
CA PHE A 21 -28.36 -2.33 -11.45
C PHE A 21 -27.04 -2.00 -10.74
N ALA A 22 -27.07 -1.69 -9.45
CA ALA A 22 -25.86 -1.48 -8.66
C ALA A 22 -25.01 -2.75 -8.67
N VAL A 23 -25.56 -3.92 -8.38
CA VAL A 23 -24.80 -5.19 -8.35
C VAL A 23 -24.13 -5.47 -9.70
N VAL A 24 -24.85 -5.32 -10.82
CA VAL A 24 -24.28 -5.52 -12.16
C VAL A 24 -23.21 -4.46 -12.46
N GLY A 25 -23.47 -3.19 -12.11
CA GLY A 25 -22.53 -2.08 -12.24
C GLY A 25 -21.21 -2.33 -11.52
N PHE A 26 -21.27 -2.66 -10.23
CA PHE A 26 -20.10 -2.86 -9.37
C PHE A 26 -19.36 -4.18 -9.64
N SER A 27 -20.02 -5.21 -10.19
CA SER A 27 -19.39 -6.52 -10.43
C SER A 27 -18.85 -6.69 -11.85
N GLN A 28 -19.67 -6.41 -12.86
CA GLN A 28 -19.34 -6.72 -14.26
C GLN A 28 -18.86 -5.48 -15.03
N LEU A 29 -19.42 -4.30 -14.71
CA LEU A 29 -19.10 -3.06 -15.42
C LEU A 29 -17.94 -2.29 -14.77
N GLY A 30 -17.37 -2.81 -13.69
CA GLY A 30 -16.21 -2.21 -13.01
C GLY A 30 -16.50 -0.84 -12.38
N TRP A 31 -17.76 -0.54 -12.05
CA TRP A 31 -18.08 0.69 -11.33
C TRP A 31 -17.39 0.67 -9.97
N THR A 32 -16.81 1.81 -9.62
CA THR A 32 -16.19 2.03 -8.32
C THR A 32 -16.63 3.41 -7.82
N LEU A 33 -16.84 3.55 -6.52
CA LEU A 33 -17.06 4.87 -5.95
C LEU A 33 -15.77 5.67 -6.06
N GLY A 34 -15.86 6.97 -6.37
CA GLY A 34 -14.68 7.85 -6.46
C GLY A 34 -13.80 7.81 -5.20
N SER A 35 -14.41 7.73 -4.01
CA SER A 35 -13.67 7.57 -2.75
C SER A 35 -12.92 6.24 -2.63
N THR A 36 -13.49 5.16 -3.15
CA THR A 36 -12.82 3.85 -3.21
C THR A 36 -11.74 3.85 -4.27
N ALA A 37 -11.97 4.47 -5.44
CA ALA A 37 -10.97 4.63 -6.49
C ALA A 37 -9.75 5.42 -6.00
N GLU A 38 -9.96 6.53 -5.29
CA GLU A 38 -8.89 7.35 -4.72
C GLU A 38 -8.10 6.58 -3.64
N LYS A 39 -8.81 5.85 -2.76
CA LYS A 39 -8.16 4.98 -1.77
C LYS A 39 -7.34 3.87 -2.44
N MET A 40 -7.87 3.25 -3.50
CA MET A 40 -7.14 2.24 -4.26
C MET A 40 -5.93 2.84 -4.98
N ALA A 41 -6.07 4.04 -5.55
CA ALA A 41 -4.99 4.73 -6.25
C ALA A 41 -3.85 5.09 -5.29
N THR A 42 -4.16 5.69 -4.14
CA THR A 42 -3.16 6.02 -3.10
C THR A 42 -2.46 4.78 -2.55
N GLN A 43 -3.20 3.69 -2.29
CA GLN A 43 -2.60 2.43 -1.86
C GLN A 43 -1.69 1.81 -2.93
N ARG A 44 -2.13 1.79 -4.19
CA ARG A 44 -1.32 1.28 -5.31
C ARG A 44 -0.09 2.13 -5.54
N ALA A 45 -0.21 3.46 -5.46
CA ALA A 45 0.92 4.38 -5.60
C ALA A 45 1.94 4.14 -4.47
N ALA A 46 1.51 4.06 -3.21
CA ALA A 46 2.38 3.77 -2.08
C ALA A 46 3.08 2.40 -2.24
N ALA A 47 2.34 1.36 -2.65
CA ALA A 47 2.92 0.04 -2.88
C ALA A 47 3.92 0.02 -4.04
N ALA A 48 3.60 0.72 -5.15
CA ALA A 48 4.49 0.82 -6.31
C ALA A 48 5.77 1.58 -5.96
N VAL A 49 5.66 2.67 -5.19
CA VAL A 49 6.79 3.42 -4.66
C VAL A 49 7.65 2.50 -3.79
N VAL A 50 7.07 1.79 -2.82
CA VAL A 50 7.81 0.85 -1.97
C VAL A 50 8.48 -0.25 -2.81
N ALA A 51 7.81 -0.81 -3.80
CA ALA A 51 8.35 -1.86 -4.67
C ALA A 51 9.51 -1.37 -5.55
N ALA A 52 9.47 -0.13 -6.02
CA ALA A 52 10.53 0.47 -6.81
C ALA A 52 11.72 0.95 -5.96
N LEU A 53 11.44 1.41 -4.73
CA LEU A 53 12.44 2.02 -3.85
C LEU A 53 13.15 1.03 -2.94
N ALA A 54 12.48 -0.05 -2.52
CA ALA A 54 13.10 -1.11 -1.74
C ALA A 54 14.38 -1.68 -2.40
N PRO A 55 14.41 -2.02 -3.71
CA PRO A 55 15.65 -2.48 -4.34
C PRO A 55 16.72 -1.39 -4.40
N ILE A 56 16.34 -0.10 -4.54
CA ILE A 56 17.29 1.01 -4.49
C ILE A 56 17.93 1.11 -3.09
N CYS A 57 17.14 0.97 -2.03
CA CYS A 57 17.64 0.93 -0.66
C CYS A 57 18.64 -0.22 -0.45
N VAL A 58 18.35 -1.41 -0.98
CA VAL A 58 19.27 -2.57 -0.93
C VAL A 58 20.57 -2.27 -1.67
N GLU A 59 20.50 -1.71 -2.88
CA GLU A 59 21.69 -1.37 -3.65
C GLU A 59 22.53 -0.30 -2.94
N LYS A 60 21.89 0.73 -2.36
CA LYS A 60 22.56 1.75 -1.55
C LYS A 60 23.22 1.16 -0.30
N PHE A 61 22.60 0.16 0.31
CA PHE A 61 23.18 -0.57 1.44
C PHE A 61 24.42 -1.36 1.00
N GLN A 62 24.36 -2.04 -0.15
CA GLN A 62 25.46 -2.85 -0.67
C GLN A 62 26.63 -2.02 -1.21
N GLN A 63 26.38 -0.81 -1.73
CA GLN A 63 27.42 0.11 -2.21
C GLN A 63 28.26 0.72 -1.08
N GLN A 64 27.93 0.47 0.19
CA GLN A 64 28.74 0.95 1.30
C GLN A 64 30.07 0.20 1.42
N THR A 65 31.13 0.94 1.77
CA THR A 65 32.46 0.36 2.08
C THR A 65 32.39 -0.71 3.17
N ASP A 66 31.43 -0.59 4.09
CA ASP A 66 31.23 -1.49 5.23
C ASP A 66 29.97 -2.35 5.10
N ALA A 67 29.43 -2.52 3.88
CA ALA A 67 28.18 -3.22 3.64
C ALA A 67 28.13 -4.62 4.29
N ALA A 68 29.21 -5.40 4.18
CA ALA A 68 29.29 -6.73 4.77
C ALA A 68 29.22 -6.70 6.30
N ALA A 69 29.94 -5.78 6.95
CA ALA A 69 29.92 -5.64 8.41
C ALA A 69 28.55 -5.15 8.92
N LYS A 70 27.92 -4.23 8.19
CA LYS A 70 26.57 -3.73 8.49
C LYS A 70 25.48 -4.78 8.25
N LEU A 71 25.60 -5.62 7.21
CA LEU A 71 24.72 -6.77 6.97
C LEU A 71 24.81 -7.76 8.13
N VAL A 72 26.01 -8.09 8.60
CA VAL A 72 26.20 -8.99 9.74
C VAL A 72 25.57 -8.41 11.00
N ALA A 73 25.74 -7.10 11.25
CA ALA A 73 25.09 -6.43 12.37
C ALA A 73 23.55 -6.42 12.24
N PHE A 74 23.03 -6.20 11.03
CA PHE A 74 21.61 -6.24 10.72
C PHE A 74 21.01 -7.64 10.94
N ASN A 75 21.70 -8.69 10.50
CA ASN A 75 21.27 -10.08 10.67
C ASN A 75 21.27 -10.54 12.13
N LYS A 76 22.17 -9.99 12.97
CA LYS A 76 22.17 -10.24 14.42
C LYS A 76 20.94 -9.68 15.12
N VAL A 77 20.28 -8.68 14.53
CA VAL A 77 19.04 -8.14 15.05
C VAL A 77 17.90 -9.04 14.59
N SER A 78 17.14 -9.60 15.52
CA SER A 78 15.99 -10.47 15.24
C SER A 78 14.64 -9.72 15.25
N SER A 79 14.60 -8.51 15.83
CA SER A 79 13.42 -7.67 15.90
C SER A 79 13.21 -6.87 14.61
N SER A 80 12.02 -7.00 14.00
CA SER A 80 11.65 -6.26 12.79
C SER A 80 11.69 -4.74 12.99
N TRP A 81 11.34 -4.26 14.19
CA TRP A 81 11.40 -2.84 14.55
C TRP A 81 12.83 -2.31 14.61
N ASP A 82 13.75 -3.07 15.18
CA ASP A 82 15.15 -2.67 15.28
C ASP A 82 15.85 -2.72 13.91
N ARG A 83 15.52 -3.72 13.08
CA ARG A 83 15.96 -3.78 11.67
C ARG A 83 15.52 -2.55 10.90
N ARG A 84 14.25 -2.17 11.01
CA ARG A 84 13.73 -0.95 10.40
C ARG A 84 14.45 0.30 10.91
N SER A 85 14.64 0.42 12.23
CA SER A 85 15.34 1.56 12.83
C SER A 85 16.77 1.69 12.33
N LEU A 86 17.49 0.58 12.14
CA LEU A 86 18.82 0.59 11.54
C LEU A 86 18.77 1.15 10.11
N ILE A 87 17.79 0.74 9.31
CA ILE A 87 17.64 1.21 7.93
C ILE A 87 17.28 2.69 7.86
N GLU A 88 16.38 3.15 8.73
CA GLU A 88 15.98 4.55 8.84
C GLU A 88 17.14 5.44 9.31
N LYS A 89 17.87 5.02 10.36
CA LYS A 89 19.05 5.74 10.89
C LYS A 89 20.21 5.78 9.89
N GLY A 90 20.37 4.75 9.08
CA GLY A 90 21.37 4.71 8.02
C GLY A 90 21.01 5.54 6.80
N GLY A 91 19.78 6.06 6.72
CA GLY A 91 19.33 6.95 5.64
C GLY A 91 19.06 6.23 4.31
N TRP A 92 19.20 4.90 4.23
CA TRP A 92 19.02 4.16 2.98
C TRP A 92 17.57 4.11 2.48
N ALA A 93 16.60 4.34 3.38
CA ALA A 93 15.19 4.51 3.05
C ALA A 93 14.78 5.98 2.81
N THR A 94 15.73 6.93 2.85
CA THR A 94 15.46 8.34 2.52
C THR A 94 15.61 8.54 1.03
N MET A 95 14.54 8.99 0.40
CA MET A 95 14.53 9.19 -1.05
C MET A 95 15.23 10.47 -1.48
N PRO A 96 15.87 10.49 -2.67
CA PRO A 96 16.37 11.71 -3.27
C PRO A 96 15.23 12.73 -3.40
N GLY A 97 15.34 13.87 -2.72
CA GLY A 97 14.32 14.92 -2.68
C GLY A 97 13.34 14.85 -1.50
N SER A 98 13.43 13.85 -0.62
CA SER A 98 12.71 13.79 0.66
C SER A 98 13.67 14.03 1.82
N SER A 99 13.25 14.79 2.84
CA SER A 99 14.04 15.00 4.06
C SER A 99 13.81 13.95 5.14
N ALA A 100 12.83 13.05 4.94
CA ALA A 100 12.44 12.04 5.91
C ALA A 100 12.51 10.62 5.30
N PRO A 101 12.97 9.63 6.07
CA PRO A 101 12.96 8.23 5.64
C PRO A 101 11.54 7.73 5.49
N ASP A 102 11.25 7.06 4.37
CA ASP A 102 9.97 6.40 4.19
C ASP A 102 9.97 5.08 4.96
N SER A 103 9.11 5.04 5.95
CA SER A 103 9.07 3.96 6.91
C SER A 103 8.54 2.65 6.28
N ALA A 104 7.75 2.71 5.21
CA ALA A 104 7.29 1.54 4.45
C ALA A 104 8.41 1.00 3.54
N VAL A 105 9.18 1.90 2.93
CA VAL A 105 10.41 1.54 2.20
C VAL A 105 11.44 0.91 3.13
N ALA A 106 11.63 1.47 4.33
CA ALA A 106 12.55 0.92 5.33
C ALA A 106 12.18 -0.51 5.74
N SER A 107 10.88 -0.77 5.95
CA SER A 107 10.37 -2.09 6.28
C SER A 107 10.57 -3.07 5.11
N ALA A 108 10.22 -2.66 3.89
CA ALA A 108 10.40 -3.51 2.71
C ALA A 108 11.87 -3.79 2.39
N CYS A 109 12.75 -2.80 2.60
CA CYS A 109 14.20 -2.96 2.47
C CYS A 109 14.74 -3.94 3.51
N ALA A 110 14.29 -3.84 4.77
CA ALA A 110 14.65 -4.77 5.83
C ALA A 110 14.21 -6.22 5.52
N GLU A 111 13.00 -6.41 4.99
CA GLU A 111 12.51 -7.71 4.52
C GLU A 111 13.37 -8.26 3.37
N LYS A 112 13.68 -7.43 2.37
CA LYS A 112 14.54 -7.82 1.24
C LYS A 112 15.94 -8.20 1.70
N LEU A 113 16.57 -7.42 2.58
CA LEU A 113 17.90 -7.74 3.15
C LEU A 113 17.86 -9.02 3.99
N GLY A 114 16.79 -9.21 4.77
CA GLY A 114 16.58 -10.45 5.54
C GLY A 114 16.38 -11.69 4.66
N SER A 115 15.85 -11.52 3.44
CA SER A 115 15.70 -12.62 2.46
C SER A 115 16.96 -12.93 1.65
N LEU A 116 17.98 -12.05 1.72
CA LEU A 116 19.27 -12.23 1.02
C LEU A 116 20.30 -13.03 1.84
N THR A 117 19.93 -13.44 3.05
CA THR A 117 20.73 -14.27 3.97
C THR A 117 20.12 -15.66 4.07
#